data_AF-A0A4S2MZ90-F1
#
_entry.id   AF-A0A4S2MZ90-F1
#
_cell.length_a   1.000
_cell.length_b   1.000
_cell.length_c   1.000
_cell.angle_alpha   90.00
_cell.angle_beta   90.00
_cell.angle_gamma   90.00
#
_symmetry.space_group_name_H-M   'P 1'
#
loop_
_entity.id
_entity.type
_entity.pdbx_description
1 polymer ?
#
loop_
_entity_poly.entity_id
_entity_poly.type
_entity_poly.pdbx_seq_one_letter_code
_entity_poly.pdbx_strand_id
1 'polypeptide(L)'
;MTTEISPEEIQKSFNALADLEKDFETAELEILRDSTIKQAPLFERRNAITSAIPHFWAQVFDEAGEHLSLQDQIHPEDSPAISKLKSLNVTRPNVKSGDPRDLEFTFVFEESDYMPAQTLVKKFIYQESGVRGAPNLISEPVEVKFKAGKDLTAGVSQAAIEAFEERKAKKDKKGAEKKKLGEKEKKLAECVNQATSFFCWFSYTGPHKELGEVPDEDEEEEEEEEEEEEEGLTSPVEAFDYGDEVAVTLAEELFPNAVKYFTSAFEENDDSDLEIDLDDDSPDEEALAKLLSGSDMKKSEKKKSKRNGEESDLPAKKKAKK
;
A
#
# COMPACT_ATOMS: atom_id res chain seq x y z
N MET A 1 -23.70 15.47 49.78
CA MET A 1 -22.35 16.00 49.97
C MET A 1 -21.57 15.61 48.75
N THR A 2 -21.43 16.53 47.80
CA THR A 2 -20.58 16.32 46.62
C THR A 2 -19.15 16.48 47.14
N THR A 3 -18.41 15.39 47.26
CA THR A 3 -16.97 15.45 47.53
C THR A 3 -16.33 16.06 46.29
N GLU A 4 -15.95 17.33 46.37
CA GLU A 4 -15.15 17.98 45.34
C GLU A 4 -13.81 17.25 45.25
N ILE A 5 -13.55 16.65 44.09
CA ILE A 5 -12.27 16.01 43.78
C ILE A 5 -11.23 17.12 43.64
N SER A 6 -10.08 16.97 44.31
CA SER A 6 -9.02 17.98 44.22
C SER A 6 -8.38 18.02 42.83
N PRO A 7 -7.83 19.17 42.39
CA PRO A 7 -7.11 19.27 41.12
C PRO A 7 -5.96 18.23 40.98
N GLU A 8 -5.30 17.91 42.09
CA GLU A 8 -4.22 16.90 42.11
C GLU A 8 -4.74 15.48 41.85
N GLU A 9 -5.91 15.13 42.40
CA GLU A 9 -6.57 13.83 42.15
C GLU A 9 -7.09 13.72 40.71
N ILE A 10 -7.56 14.83 40.14
CA ILE A 10 -7.95 14.92 38.72
C ILE A 10 -6.72 14.69 37.83
N GLN A 11 -5.61 15.40 38.08
CA GLN A 11 -4.37 15.23 37.29
C GLN A 11 -3.84 13.80 37.35
N LYS A 12 -3.85 13.19 38.55
CA LYS A 12 -3.44 11.78 38.70
C LYS A 12 -4.33 10.84 37.88
N SER A 13 -5.63 11.11 37.82
CA SER A 13 -6.57 10.32 37.02
C SER A 13 -6.29 10.48 35.53
N PHE A 14 -6.01 11.69 35.04
CA PHE A 14 -5.63 11.91 33.64
C PHE A 14 -4.34 11.18 33.26
N ASN A 15 -3.32 11.20 34.12
CA ASN A 15 -2.08 10.46 33.85
C ASN A 15 -2.34 8.94 33.77
N ALA A 16 -3.16 8.40 34.68
CA ALA A 16 -3.53 6.99 34.65
C ALA A 16 -4.36 6.62 33.41
N LEU A 17 -5.22 7.51 32.93
CA LEU A 17 -5.94 7.33 31.67
C LEU A 17 -4.97 7.35 30.49
N ALA A 18 -4.03 8.30 30.43
CA ALA A 18 -3.02 8.36 29.37
C ALA A 18 -2.15 7.09 29.30
N ASP A 19 -1.78 6.53 30.45
CA ASP A 19 -1.07 5.25 30.49
C ASP A 19 -1.95 4.08 30.00
N LEU A 20 -3.23 4.07 30.37
CA LEU A 20 -4.17 3.04 29.93
C LEU A 20 -4.46 3.11 28.41
N GLU A 21 -4.53 4.30 27.82
CA GLU A 21 -4.68 4.45 26.37
C GLU A 21 -3.50 3.81 25.61
N LYS A 22 -2.26 3.95 26.11
CA LYS A 22 -1.09 3.27 25.54
C LYS A 22 -1.19 1.74 25.62
N ASP A 23 -1.77 1.21 26.70
CA ASP A 23 -2.05 -0.22 26.83
C ASP A 23 -3.09 -0.68 25.79
N PHE A 24 -4.13 0.13 25.54
CA PHE A 24 -5.13 -0.14 24.48
C PHE A 24 -4.49 -0.12 23.09
N GLU A 25 -3.71 0.90 22.75
CA GLU A 25 -2.99 0.99 21.47
C GLU A 25 -2.08 -0.23 21.25
N THR A 26 -1.36 -0.63 22.30
CA THR A 26 -0.51 -1.84 22.25
C THR A 26 -1.35 -3.08 21.96
N ALA A 27 -2.48 -3.26 22.64
CA ALA A 27 -3.37 -4.38 22.43
C ALA A 27 -3.98 -4.40 21.01
N GLU A 28 -4.36 -3.25 20.47
CA GLU A 28 -4.89 -3.14 19.10
C GLU A 28 -3.84 -3.53 18.05
N LEU A 29 -2.59 -3.08 18.21
CA LEU A 29 -1.49 -3.49 17.33
C LEU A 29 -1.22 -5.00 17.41
N GLU A 30 -1.30 -5.60 18.59
CA GLU A 30 -1.20 -7.05 18.75
C GLU A 30 -2.34 -7.80 18.05
N ILE A 31 -3.59 -7.33 18.19
CA ILE A 31 -4.76 -7.89 17.51
C ILE A 31 -4.57 -7.84 15.99
N LEU A 32 -4.16 -6.69 15.45
CA LEU A 32 -3.89 -6.52 14.02
C LEU A 32 -2.80 -7.49 13.54
N ARG A 33 -1.75 -7.65 14.33
CA ARG A 33 -0.65 -8.58 14.03
C ARG A 33 -1.15 -10.02 13.93
N ASP A 34 -1.91 -10.44 14.93
CA ASP A 34 -2.43 -11.79 15.06
C ASP A 34 -3.44 -12.14 13.98
N SER A 35 -4.38 -11.23 13.70
CA SER A 35 -5.39 -11.40 12.66
C SER A 35 -4.72 -11.52 11.29
N THR A 36 -3.79 -10.62 10.98
CA THR A 36 -3.04 -10.61 9.72
C THR A 36 -2.26 -11.90 9.50
N ILE A 37 -1.54 -12.39 10.51
CA ILE A 37 -0.76 -13.64 10.40
C ILE A 37 -1.69 -14.83 10.14
N LYS A 38 -2.85 -14.88 10.80
CA LYS A 38 -3.83 -15.96 10.64
C LYS A 38 -4.52 -15.90 9.27
N GLN A 39 -4.79 -14.70 8.76
CA GLN A 39 -5.49 -14.47 7.50
C GLN A 39 -4.59 -14.57 6.26
N ALA A 40 -3.28 -14.32 6.37
CA ALA A 40 -2.35 -14.38 5.24
C ALA A 40 -2.49 -15.65 4.36
N PRO A 41 -2.46 -16.89 4.89
CA PRO A 41 -2.64 -18.08 4.05
C PRO A 41 -4.07 -18.26 3.51
N LEU A 42 -5.06 -17.56 4.07
CA LEU A 42 -6.43 -17.51 3.52
C LEU A 42 -6.49 -16.56 2.33
N PHE A 43 -5.90 -15.38 2.46
CA PHE A 43 -5.81 -14.42 1.36
C PHE A 43 -4.97 -14.94 0.19
N GLU A 44 -3.86 -15.65 0.44
CA GLU A 44 -3.09 -16.32 -0.63
C GLU A 44 -3.96 -17.28 -1.45
N ARG A 45 -4.74 -18.14 -0.78
CA ARG A 45 -5.67 -19.07 -1.44
C ARG A 45 -6.78 -18.34 -2.17
N ARG A 46 -7.39 -17.33 -1.53
CA ARG A 46 -8.43 -16.50 -2.15
C ARG A 46 -7.90 -15.84 -3.41
N ASN A 47 -6.69 -15.30 -3.40
CA ASN A 47 -6.14 -14.59 -4.53
C ASN A 47 -5.90 -15.50 -5.74
N ALA A 48 -5.51 -16.76 -5.51
CA ALA A 48 -5.42 -17.75 -6.57
C ALA A 48 -6.79 -18.06 -7.21
N ILE A 49 -7.86 -18.09 -6.41
CA ILE A 49 -9.24 -18.30 -6.89
C ILE A 49 -9.74 -17.09 -7.67
N THR A 50 -9.66 -15.88 -7.09
CA THR A 50 -10.18 -14.65 -7.72
C THR A 50 -9.44 -14.29 -8.99
N SER A 51 -8.14 -14.59 -9.09
CA SER A 51 -7.35 -14.36 -10.31
C SER A 51 -7.73 -15.27 -11.48
N ALA A 52 -8.51 -16.34 -11.24
CA ALA A 52 -9.04 -17.21 -12.28
C ALA A 52 -10.40 -16.73 -12.81
N ILE A 53 -11.05 -15.79 -12.13
CA ILE A 53 -12.35 -15.22 -12.52
C ILE A 53 -12.09 -13.99 -13.40
N PRO A 54 -12.48 -14.02 -14.70
CA PRO A 54 -12.30 -12.87 -15.58
C PRO A 54 -12.99 -11.63 -15.04
N HIS A 55 -12.33 -10.48 -15.12
CA HIS A 55 -12.87 -9.18 -14.71
C HIS A 55 -13.30 -9.06 -13.24
N PHE A 56 -12.91 -10.01 -12.38
CA PHE A 56 -13.27 -9.99 -10.95
C PHE A 56 -12.98 -8.65 -10.30
N TRP A 57 -11.74 -8.16 -10.39
CA TRP A 57 -11.37 -6.90 -9.75
C TRP A 57 -12.03 -5.69 -10.40
N ALA A 58 -12.25 -5.69 -11.71
CA ALA A 58 -12.94 -4.60 -12.39
C ALA A 58 -14.36 -4.44 -11.83
N GLN A 59 -15.11 -5.54 -11.70
CA GLN A 59 -16.44 -5.54 -11.11
C GLN A 59 -16.41 -5.09 -9.64
N VAL A 60 -15.42 -5.53 -8.87
CA VAL A 60 -15.24 -5.12 -7.47
C VAL A 60 -14.99 -3.62 -7.35
N PHE A 61 -14.15 -3.05 -8.22
CA PHE A 61 -13.88 -1.61 -8.22
C PHE A 61 -15.09 -0.80 -8.65
N ASP A 62 -15.87 -1.26 -9.64
CA ASP A 62 -17.09 -0.58 -10.08
C ASP A 62 -18.15 -0.56 -8.96
N GLU A 63 -18.43 -1.72 -8.34
CA GLU A 63 -19.41 -1.82 -7.25
C GLU A 63 -18.97 -1.06 -6.00
N ALA A 64 -17.76 -1.32 -5.52
CA ALA A 64 -17.25 -0.67 -4.31
C ALA A 64 -17.01 0.83 -4.51
N GLY A 65 -16.88 1.28 -5.76
CA GLY A 65 -16.79 2.69 -6.14
C GLY A 65 -17.84 3.52 -5.43
N GLU A 66 -19.10 3.11 -5.53
CA GLU A 66 -20.25 3.81 -4.95
C GLU A 66 -20.31 3.72 -3.42
N HIS A 67 -19.94 2.57 -2.86
CA HIS A 67 -20.06 2.32 -1.41
C HIS A 67 -18.91 2.89 -0.58
N LEU A 68 -17.71 2.99 -1.16
CA LEU A 68 -16.48 3.36 -0.45
C LEU A 68 -16.02 4.78 -0.74
N SER A 69 -16.86 5.61 -1.34
CA SER A 69 -16.49 6.98 -1.74
C SER A 69 -15.28 7.04 -2.68
N LEU A 70 -15.02 5.95 -3.43
CA LEU A 70 -13.95 5.86 -4.43
C LEU A 70 -14.42 6.40 -5.79
N GLN A 71 -15.71 6.70 -5.97
CA GLN A 71 -16.25 7.20 -7.23
C GLN A 71 -15.65 8.56 -7.67
N ASP A 72 -15.18 9.36 -6.71
CA ASP A 72 -14.53 10.64 -7.00
C ASP A 72 -13.04 10.46 -7.39
N GLN A 73 -12.51 9.25 -7.23
CA GLN A 73 -11.10 8.91 -7.43
C GLN A 73 -10.86 8.00 -8.65
N ILE A 74 -11.89 7.27 -9.09
CA ILE A 74 -11.85 6.36 -10.24
C ILE A 74 -12.72 6.93 -11.34
N HIS A 75 -12.11 7.31 -12.46
CA HIS A 75 -12.82 7.93 -13.58
C HIS A 75 -13.08 6.94 -14.72
N PRO A 76 -14.09 7.20 -15.59
CA PRO A 76 -14.39 6.31 -16.71
C PRO A 76 -13.23 6.05 -17.68
N GLU A 77 -12.26 6.96 -17.74
CA GLU A 77 -11.05 6.79 -18.55
C GLU A 77 -10.09 5.71 -18.01
N ASP A 78 -10.20 5.38 -16.71
CA ASP A 78 -9.41 4.34 -16.06
C ASP A 78 -9.93 2.93 -16.38
N SER A 79 -11.24 2.80 -16.65
CA SER A 79 -11.92 1.50 -16.81
C SER A 79 -11.25 0.56 -17.82
N PRO A 80 -10.80 0.99 -19.02
CA PRO A 80 -10.13 0.10 -19.96
C PRO A 80 -8.84 -0.52 -19.39
N ALA A 81 -8.11 0.23 -18.56
CA ALA A 81 -6.91 -0.24 -17.91
C ALA A 81 -7.21 -1.10 -16.67
N ILE A 82 -8.16 -0.67 -15.82
CA ILE A 82 -8.63 -1.43 -14.65
C ILE A 82 -9.25 -2.76 -15.06
N SER A 83 -9.92 -2.84 -16.21
CA SER A 83 -10.49 -4.08 -16.77
C SER A 83 -9.44 -5.19 -16.99
N LYS A 84 -8.16 -4.83 -17.05
CA LYS A 84 -7.02 -5.74 -17.19
C LYS A 84 -6.30 -6.03 -15.87
N LEU A 85 -6.83 -5.58 -14.74
CA LEU A 85 -6.34 -5.96 -13.42
C LEU A 85 -6.70 -7.42 -13.13
N LYS A 86 -5.69 -8.29 -13.22
CA LYS A 86 -5.84 -9.72 -12.98
C LYS A 86 -5.88 -10.05 -11.50
N SER A 87 -5.04 -9.37 -10.72
CA SER A 87 -4.87 -9.66 -9.29
C SER A 87 -4.49 -8.39 -8.55
N LEU A 88 -5.16 -8.17 -7.42
CA LEU A 88 -4.74 -7.26 -6.37
C LEU A 88 -4.39 -8.11 -5.14
N ASN A 89 -3.23 -7.90 -4.55
CA ASN A 89 -2.86 -8.48 -3.26
C ASN A 89 -2.48 -7.37 -2.28
N VAL A 90 -2.98 -7.45 -1.05
CA VAL A 90 -2.58 -6.54 0.03
C VAL A 90 -1.93 -7.35 1.14
N THR A 91 -0.75 -6.94 1.57
CA THR A 91 -0.02 -7.57 2.67
C THR A 91 0.52 -6.53 3.62
N ARG A 92 0.88 -6.97 4.83
CA ARG A 92 1.56 -6.15 5.83
C ARG A 92 2.98 -6.67 5.99
N PRO A 93 3.96 -6.16 5.22
CA PRO A 93 5.27 -6.81 5.07
C PRO A 93 6.05 -6.90 6.39
N ASN A 94 5.83 -5.94 7.28
CA ASN A 94 6.53 -5.84 8.57
C ASN A 94 5.74 -6.42 9.75
N VAL A 95 4.63 -7.13 9.50
CA VAL A 95 3.77 -7.69 10.55
C VAL A 95 4.49 -8.61 11.55
N LYS A 96 5.65 -9.21 11.22
CA LYS A 96 6.36 -10.12 12.16
C LYS A 96 7.43 -9.44 12.99
N SER A 97 8.05 -8.37 12.51
CA SER A 97 9.24 -7.78 13.13
C SER A 97 9.31 -6.25 13.10
N GLY A 98 8.32 -5.57 12.53
CA GLY A 98 8.20 -4.12 12.54
C GLY A 98 6.75 -3.69 12.79
N ASP A 99 6.37 -2.53 12.25
CA ASP A 99 5.03 -1.96 12.41
C ASP A 99 4.01 -2.77 11.59
N PRO A 100 2.96 -3.32 12.22
CA PRO A 100 1.94 -4.06 11.50
C PRO A 100 1.06 -3.17 10.62
N ARG A 101 1.10 -1.83 10.79
CA ARG A 101 0.31 -0.86 9.99
C ARG A 101 0.89 -0.62 8.61
N ASP A 102 2.16 -0.98 8.36
CA ASP A 102 2.75 -0.94 7.03
C ASP A 102 1.96 -1.79 6.04
N LEU A 103 1.74 -1.26 4.83
CA LEU A 103 0.98 -1.90 3.78
C LEU A 103 1.84 -2.08 2.52
N GLU A 104 1.61 -3.19 1.81
CA GLU A 104 2.15 -3.42 0.48
C GLU A 104 1.04 -3.93 -0.43
N PHE A 105 0.78 -3.16 -1.48
CA PHE A 105 -0.17 -3.48 -2.54
C PHE A 105 0.58 -4.01 -3.74
N THR A 106 0.16 -5.15 -4.27
CA THR A 106 0.66 -5.72 -5.53
C THR A 106 -0.47 -5.81 -6.53
N PHE A 107 -0.42 -4.99 -7.56
CA PHE A 107 -1.35 -5.02 -8.69
C PHE A 107 -0.69 -5.73 -9.87
N VAL A 108 -1.36 -6.74 -10.41
CA VAL A 108 -0.91 -7.45 -11.61
C VAL A 108 -1.84 -7.12 -12.77
N PHE A 109 -1.35 -6.31 -13.71
CA PHE A 109 -2.07 -5.95 -14.92
C PHE A 109 -1.64 -6.84 -16.09
N GLU A 110 -2.62 -7.32 -16.84
CA GLU A 110 -2.42 -7.88 -18.16
C GLU A 110 -2.28 -6.76 -19.21
N GLU A 111 -1.89 -7.12 -20.43
CA GLU A 111 -1.76 -6.13 -21.50
C GLU A 111 -3.11 -5.49 -21.86
N SER A 112 -3.11 -4.16 -22.01
CA SER A 112 -4.24 -3.35 -22.46
C SER A 112 -3.84 -2.42 -23.61
N ASP A 113 -4.78 -1.67 -24.16
CA ASP A 113 -4.48 -0.62 -25.15
C ASP A 113 -3.71 0.56 -24.55
N TYR A 114 -3.73 0.71 -23.22
CA TYR A 114 -3.08 1.79 -22.49
C TYR A 114 -1.73 1.39 -21.91
N MET A 115 -1.57 0.14 -21.47
CA MET A 115 -0.40 -0.31 -20.73
C MET A 115 0.09 -1.68 -21.22
N PRO A 116 1.41 -1.94 -21.23
CA PRO A 116 1.91 -3.32 -21.31
C PRO A 116 1.53 -4.10 -20.04
N ALA A 117 1.59 -5.43 -20.11
CA ALA A 117 1.48 -6.24 -18.91
C ALA A 117 2.58 -5.86 -17.90
N GLN A 118 2.20 -5.59 -16.66
CA GLN A 118 3.12 -5.14 -15.62
C GLN A 118 2.62 -5.47 -14.22
N THR A 119 3.55 -5.50 -13.28
CA THR A 119 3.25 -5.62 -11.85
C THR A 119 3.67 -4.34 -11.16
N LEU A 120 2.72 -3.67 -10.49
CA LEU A 120 2.97 -2.48 -9.70
C LEU A 120 2.94 -2.87 -8.23
N VAL A 121 4.03 -2.54 -7.52
CA VAL A 121 4.13 -2.76 -6.08
C VAL A 121 4.22 -1.40 -5.41
N LYS A 122 3.20 -1.01 -4.66
CA LYS A 122 3.17 0.24 -3.89
C LYS A 122 3.20 -0.07 -2.41
N LYS A 123 4.07 0.61 -1.67
CA LYS A 123 4.27 0.41 -0.23
C LYS A 123 3.89 1.67 0.51
N PHE A 124 3.15 1.50 1.59
CA PHE A 124 2.87 2.55 2.54
C PHE A 124 3.51 2.18 3.87
N ILE A 125 4.25 3.12 4.43
CA ILE A 125 4.94 2.97 5.71
C ILE A 125 4.22 3.84 6.72
N TYR A 126 3.89 3.24 7.87
CA TYR A 126 3.32 3.99 8.97
C TYR A 126 4.36 4.94 9.56
N GLN A 127 3.96 6.20 9.67
CA GLN A 127 4.73 7.26 10.28
C GLN A 127 3.76 8.10 11.11
N GLU A 128 4.00 8.17 12.42
CA GLU A 128 3.25 9.07 13.29
C GLU A 128 3.56 10.51 12.90
N SER A 129 2.51 11.26 12.55
CA SER A 129 2.64 12.62 12.01
C SER A 129 2.64 13.70 13.10
N GLY A 130 2.23 13.39 14.34
CA GLY A 130 2.10 14.36 15.44
C GLY A 130 1.00 15.42 15.25
N VAL A 131 0.61 15.68 14.01
CA VAL A 131 -0.39 16.68 13.64
C VAL A 131 -1.76 16.02 13.49
N ARG A 132 -2.74 16.51 14.25
CA ARG A 132 -4.10 15.99 14.19
C ARG A 132 -4.68 16.12 12.78
N GLY A 133 -5.05 14.99 12.18
CA GLY A 133 -5.65 14.92 10.84
C GLY A 133 -4.63 14.90 9.70
N ALA A 134 -3.32 14.87 9.99
CA ALA A 134 -2.30 14.61 8.99
C ALA A 134 -2.22 13.11 8.65
N PRO A 135 -1.79 12.77 7.42
CA PRO A 135 -1.68 11.39 6.98
C PRO A 135 -0.62 10.65 7.80
N ASN A 136 -0.98 9.48 8.32
CA ASN A 136 -0.04 8.61 9.06
C ASN A 136 0.59 7.51 8.19
N LEU A 137 0.37 7.56 6.87
CA LEU A 137 0.94 6.65 5.90
C LEU A 137 1.66 7.45 4.82
N ILE A 138 2.96 7.19 4.67
CA ILE A 138 3.78 7.75 3.61
C ILE A 138 4.14 6.68 2.58
N SER A 139 4.39 7.09 1.35
CA SER A 139 4.75 6.21 0.24
C SER A 139 5.88 6.84 -0.60
N GLU A 140 6.45 6.03 -1.47
CA GLU A 140 7.25 6.51 -2.61
C GLU A 140 6.42 6.45 -3.91
N PRO A 141 6.73 7.26 -4.93
CA PRO A 141 6.04 7.19 -6.21
C PRO A 141 6.46 5.91 -6.96
N VAL A 142 5.49 5.26 -7.59
CA VAL A 142 5.69 4.05 -8.40
C VAL A 142 5.44 4.40 -9.86
N GLU A 143 6.42 4.11 -10.73
CA GLU A 143 6.28 4.33 -12.17
C GLU A 143 5.18 3.43 -12.75
N VAL A 144 4.17 4.03 -13.36
CA VAL A 144 3.17 3.33 -14.16
C VAL A 144 3.57 3.43 -15.63
N LYS A 145 3.86 2.30 -16.27
CA LYS A 145 4.29 2.30 -17.67
C LYS A 145 3.09 2.38 -18.59
N PHE A 146 2.95 3.50 -19.30
CA PHE A 146 1.96 3.65 -20.34
C PHE A 146 2.55 3.47 -21.74
N LYS A 147 1.72 3.02 -22.68
CA LYS A 147 2.01 3.02 -24.12
C LYS A 147 2.06 4.48 -24.62
N ALA A 148 2.77 4.71 -25.72
CA ALA A 148 2.97 6.05 -26.25
C ALA A 148 1.64 6.77 -26.54
N GLY A 149 1.45 7.95 -25.97
CA GLY A 149 0.23 8.75 -26.13
C GLY A 149 -1.01 8.21 -25.39
N LYS A 150 -0.79 7.30 -24.42
CA LYS A 150 -1.86 6.65 -23.63
C LYS A 150 -1.64 6.81 -22.12
N ASP A 151 -0.90 7.85 -21.73
CA ASP A 151 -0.70 8.19 -20.33
C ASP A 151 -2.00 8.74 -19.73
N LEU A 152 -2.59 7.98 -18.81
CA LEU A 152 -3.82 8.36 -18.09
C LEU A 152 -3.55 9.42 -17.00
N THR A 153 -2.29 9.60 -16.60
CA THR A 153 -1.91 10.50 -15.50
C THR A 153 -1.59 11.93 -15.96
N ALA A 154 -1.76 12.23 -17.25
CA ALA A 154 -1.40 13.54 -17.83
C ALA A 154 0.04 13.99 -17.47
N GLY A 155 0.99 13.05 -17.37
CA GLY A 155 2.38 13.31 -17.01
C GLY A 155 2.68 13.38 -15.51
N VAL A 156 1.68 13.24 -14.62
CA VAL A 156 1.86 13.26 -13.17
C VAL A 156 2.80 12.15 -12.71
N SER A 157 2.72 10.93 -13.27
CA SER A 157 3.58 9.81 -12.83
C SER A 157 5.07 10.12 -12.94
N GLN A 158 5.51 10.67 -14.07
CA GLN A 158 6.90 11.05 -14.27
C GLN A 158 7.28 12.30 -13.45
N ALA A 159 6.38 13.28 -13.36
CA ALA A 159 6.64 14.50 -12.59
C ALA A 159 6.80 14.23 -11.10
N ALA A 160 6.01 13.32 -10.53
CA ALA A 160 6.08 12.94 -9.12
C ALA A 160 7.38 12.23 -8.76
N ILE A 161 7.88 11.33 -9.64
CA ILE A 161 9.19 10.70 -9.46
C ILE A 161 10.30 11.75 -9.45
N GLU A 162 10.29 12.69 -10.41
CA GLU A 162 11.29 13.77 -10.46
C GLU A 162 11.21 14.70 -9.24
N ALA A 163 10.00 15.04 -8.79
CA ALA A 163 9.76 15.87 -7.61
C ALA A 163 10.24 15.18 -6.33
N PHE A 164 9.99 13.88 -6.17
CA PHE A 164 10.41 13.13 -5.00
C PHE A 164 11.92 12.95 -4.92
N GLU A 165 12.59 12.72 -6.05
CA GLU A 165 14.06 12.71 -6.11
C GLU A 165 14.66 14.09 -5.78
N GLU A 166 14.01 15.18 -6.23
CA GLU A 166 14.39 16.54 -5.84
C GLU A 166 14.23 16.78 -4.33
N ARG A 167 13.12 16.32 -3.73
CA ARG A 167 12.88 16.37 -2.28
C ARG A 167 13.97 15.62 -1.51
N LYS A 168 14.29 14.37 -1.91
CA LYS A 168 15.40 13.59 -1.34
C LYS A 168 16.74 14.31 -1.43
N ALA A 169 17.05 14.91 -2.58
CA ALA A 169 18.30 15.66 -2.78
C ALA A 169 18.38 16.94 -1.93
N LYS A 170 17.24 17.45 -1.45
CA LYS A 170 17.16 18.63 -0.57
C LYS A 170 17.24 18.31 0.92
N LYS A 171 17.20 17.04 1.34
CA LYS A 171 17.17 16.62 2.75
C LYS A 171 18.20 17.33 3.65
N ASP A 172 19.43 17.51 3.14
CA ASP A 172 20.54 18.12 3.89
C ASP A 172 20.63 19.65 3.77
N LYS A 173 19.75 20.28 2.99
CA LYS A 173 19.71 21.74 2.84
C LYS A 173 19.16 22.41 4.10
N LYS A 174 19.46 23.71 4.27
CA LYS A 174 19.06 24.50 5.45
C LYS A 174 18.39 25.82 5.06
N GLY A 175 17.60 26.36 5.98
CA GLY A 175 16.95 27.67 5.83
C GLY A 175 15.96 27.73 4.65
N ALA A 176 15.86 28.90 4.01
CA ALA A 176 14.90 29.16 2.93
C ALA A 176 15.04 28.24 1.72
N GLU A 177 16.20 27.61 1.49
CA GLU A 177 16.36 26.62 0.42
C GLU A 177 15.66 25.29 0.71
N LYS A 178 15.48 24.92 1.99
CA LYS A 178 14.72 23.72 2.39
C LYS A 178 13.21 24.01 2.35
N LYS A 179 12.80 25.19 2.79
CA LYS A 179 11.38 25.59 2.90
C LYS A 179 10.68 25.83 1.55
N LYS A 180 11.42 26.06 0.44
CA LYS A 180 10.83 26.39 -0.88
C LYS A 180 10.65 25.17 -1.79
N LEU A 181 9.49 25.12 -2.46
CA LEU A 181 9.24 24.18 -3.56
C LEU A 181 10.31 24.30 -4.65
N GLY A 182 10.78 23.14 -5.09
CA GLY A 182 11.75 23.00 -6.16
C GLY A 182 11.12 23.18 -7.53
N GLU A 183 11.96 23.11 -8.57
CA GLU A 183 11.47 23.28 -9.94
C GLU A 183 10.63 22.07 -10.37
N LYS A 184 10.96 20.87 -9.89
CA LYS A 184 10.24 19.64 -10.22
C LYS A 184 8.92 19.55 -9.46
N GLU A 185 8.90 19.97 -8.20
CA GLU A 185 7.66 20.08 -7.41
C GLU A 185 6.68 21.09 -8.03
N LYS A 186 7.15 22.24 -8.51
CA LYS A 186 6.30 23.21 -9.22
C LYS A 186 5.72 22.62 -10.52
N LYS A 187 6.55 21.89 -11.27
CA LYS A 187 6.08 21.19 -12.48
C LYS A 187 5.03 20.12 -12.14
N LEU A 188 5.20 19.39 -11.03
CA LEU A 188 4.18 18.46 -10.55
C LEU A 188 2.86 19.20 -10.27
N ALA A 189 2.89 20.35 -9.58
CA ALA A 189 1.69 21.14 -9.31
C ALA A 189 0.97 21.59 -10.59
N GLU A 190 1.70 21.91 -11.65
CA GLU A 190 1.12 22.23 -12.96
C GLU A 190 0.41 21.02 -13.60
N CYS A 191 1.01 19.82 -13.48
CA CYS A 191 0.44 18.57 -14.01
C CYS A 191 -0.81 18.11 -13.23
N VAL A 192 -0.79 18.18 -11.90
CA VAL A 192 -1.88 17.68 -11.03
C VAL A 192 -3.20 18.37 -11.34
N ASN A 193 -3.20 19.67 -11.67
CA ASN A 193 -4.41 20.41 -12.05
C ASN A 193 -5.16 19.85 -13.28
N GLN A 194 -4.53 18.98 -14.06
CA GLN A 194 -5.11 18.39 -15.28
C GLN A 194 -5.39 16.90 -15.15
N ALA A 195 -4.96 16.26 -14.05
CA ALA A 195 -5.01 14.82 -13.89
C ALA A 195 -6.21 14.41 -13.03
N THR A 196 -7.00 13.46 -13.52
CA THR A 196 -8.19 12.94 -12.84
C THR A 196 -8.21 11.41 -12.94
N SER A 197 -7.05 10.76 -12.80
CA SER A 197 -6.96 9.31 -12.99
C SER A 197 -6.56 8.62 -11.69
N PHE A 198 -7.21 7.49 -11.39
CA PHE A 198 -6.82 6.61 -10.29
C PHE A 198 -5.34 6.23 -10.35
N PHE A 199 -4.75 6.15 -11.55
CA PHE A 199 -3.33 5.82 -11.70
C PHE A 199 -2.39 6.89 -11.11
N CYS A 200 -2.88 8.10 -10.83
CA CYS A 200 -2.13 9.11 -10.08
C CYS A 200 -1.93 8.70 -8.61
N TRP A 201 -2.75 7.82 -8.04
CA TRP A 201 -2.55 7.26 -6.70
C TRP A 201 -1.19 6.56 -6.57
N PHE A 202 -0.69 5.92 -7.65
CA PHE A 202 0.67 5.36 -7.66
C PHE A 202 1.77 6.39 -7.43
N SER A 203 1.47 7.66 -7.67
CA SER A 203 2.38 8.79 -7.52
C SER A 203 2.29 9.49 -6.15
N TYR A 204 1.28 9.15 -5.33
CA TYR A 204 1.14 9.66 -3.96
C TYR A 204 2.37 9.36 -3.11
N THR A 205 2.77 10.32 -2.27
CA THR A 205 3.92 10.17 -1.37
C THR A 205 3.65 10.50 0.09
N GLY A 206 2.76 11.45 0.38
CA GLY A 206 2.65 12.05 1.70
C GLY A 206 3.89 12.88 2.11
N PRO A 207 3.82 13.55 3.27
CA PRO A 207 4.94 14.27 3.90
C PRO A 207 5.85 13.32 4.71
N HIS A 208 7.13 13.28 4.39
CA HIS A 208 8.13 12.41 5.02
C HIS A 208 8.85 13.11 6.17
N LYS A 209 8.75 12.57 7.40
CA LYS A 209 9.48 13.08 8.58
C LYS A 209 10.99 13.01 8.35
N GLU A 210 11.47 11.96 7.67
CA GLU A 210 12.90 11.83 7.38
C GLU A 210 13.45 12.84 6.37
N LEU A 211 12.57 13.52 5.63
CA LEU A 211 12.91 14.64 4.75
C LEU A 211 12.74 16.00 5.48
N GLY A 212 12.18 15.98 6.69
CA GLY A 212 11.81 17.13 7.49
C GLY A 212 10.67 17.93 6.87
N GLU A 213 9.65 17.21 6.41
CA GLU A 213 8.40 17.75 5.81
C GLU A 213 7.24 17.74 6.81
N VAL A 214 7.48 17.22 8.01
CA VAL A 214 6.54 17.20 9.14
C VAL A 214 7.20 18.00 10.28
N PRO A 215 6.46 18.88 10.98
CA PRO A 215 6.96 19.56 12.18
C PRO A 215 7.46 18.55 13.23
N ASP A 216 8.45 18.94 14.04
CA ASP A 216 8.84 18.17 15.20
C ASP A 216 7.86 18.47 16.36
N GLU A 217 7.26 17.43 16.95
CA GLU A 217 6.26 17.55 18.04
C GLU A 217 6.75 18.36 19.25
N ASP A 218 8.07 18.41 19.48
CA ASP A 218 8.70 19.15 20.58
C ASP A 218 8.83 20.67 20.31
N GLU A 219 8.62 21.15 19.06
CA GLU A 219 8.71 22.58 18.71
C GLU A 219 7.38 23.32 18.97
N GLU A 220 6.25 22.61 19.08
CA GLU A 220 4.92 23.24 19.27
C GLU A 220 4.65 23.70 20.72
N GLU A 221 5.39 23.23 21.73
CA GLU A 221 5.21 23.67 23.13
C GLU A 221 5.92 25.00 23.47
N GLU A 222 6.80 25.53 22.60
CA GLU A 222 7.56 26.78 22.87
C GLU A 222 7.10 28.02 22.08
N GLU A 223 6.14 27.92 21.15
CA GLU A 223 5.76 29.04 20.26
C GLU A 223 4.48 29.81 20.66
N GLU A 224 4.23 30.03 21.95
CA GLU A 224 3.40 31.17 22.39
C GLU A 224 4.31 32.39 22.64
N GLU A 225 4.71 33.08 21.57
CA GLU A 225 5.12 34.51 21.49
C GLU A 225 6.22 34.73 20.42
N GLU A 226 5.83 34.96 19.16
CA GLU A 226 6.40 36.02 18.28
C GLU A 226 5.67 36.05 16.91
N GLU A 227 4.91 37.13 16.64
CA GLU A 227 4.39 37.46 15.31
C GLU A 227 5.54 37.96 14.41
N GLU A 228 6.46 37.08 14.01
CA GLU A 228 7.24 37.28 12.78
C GLU A 228 6.58 36.44 11.66
N GLU A 229 6.55 36.96 10.43
CA GLU A 229 6.09 36.23 9.24
C GLU A 229 7.01 35.02 8.99
N GLU A 230 6.88 33.98 9.80
CA GLU A 230 7.52 32.70 9.57
C GLU A 230 6.85 32.13 8.32
N GLU A 231 7.55 32.19 7.17
CA GLU A 231 7.20 31.36 6.03
C GLU A 231 7.25 29.91 6.52
N GLY A 232 6.10 29.39 6.94
CA GLY A 232 5.93 28.04 7.44
C GLY A 232 6.45 27.00 6.44
N LEU A 233 6.78 25.81 6.94
CA LEU A 233 7.20 24.69 6.10
C LEU A 233 6.17 24.49 4.98
N THR A 234 6.56 24.74 3.72
CA THR A 234 5.63 24.53 2.62
C THR A 234 5.46 23.03 2.42
N SER A 235 4.23 22.55 2.63
CA SER A 235 3.88 21.14 2.42
C SER A 235 4.27 20.70 1.01
N PRO A 236 4.80 19.47 0.82
CA PRO A 236 5.10 18.96 -0.50
C PRO A 236 3.85 18.93 -1.37
N VAL A 237 4.05 19.08 -2.69
CA VAL A 237 2.95 18.93 -3.65
C VAL A 237 2.57 17.45 -3.73
N GLU A 238 1.34 17.13 -3.38
CA GLU A 238 0.81 15.77 -3.55
C GLU A 238 0.29 15.55 -4.97
N ALA A 239 0.62 14.38 -5.50
CA ALA A 239 0.22 13.95 -6.83
C ALA A 239 -1.22 13.43 -6.90
N PHE A 240 -1.81 13.16 -5.73
CA PHE A 240 -3.12 12.56 -5.57
C PHE A 240 -3.64 12.88 -4.16
N ASP A 241 -4.84 13.43 -4.07
CA ASP A 241 -5.41 13.83 -2.79
C ASP A 241 -5.86 12.61 -1.98
N TYR A 242 -5.69 12.67 -0.66
CA TYR A 242 -6.13 11.60 0.27
C TYR A 242 -5.60 10.20 -0.09
N GLY A 243 -4.40 10.11 -0.65
CA GLY A 243 -3.84 8.85 -1.12
C GLY A 243 -3.61 7.83 -0.01
N ASP A 244 -3.37 8.28 1.22
CA ASP A 244 -3.32 7.45 2.42
C ASP A 244 -4.70 6.92 2.83
N GLU A 245 -5.74 7.76 2.81
CA GLU A 245 -7.12 7.32 3.08
C GLU A 245 -7.55 6.25 2.07
N VAL A 246 -7.28 6.49 0.77
CA VAL A 246 -7.52 5.49 -0.28
C VAL A 246 -6.72 4.21 -0.01
N ALA A 247 -5.47 4.30 0.47
CA ALA A 247 -4.72 3.11 0.84
C ALA A 247 -5.40 2.33 1.98
N VAL A 248 -5.88 3.01 3.02
CA VAL A 248 -6.61 2.38 4.12
C VAL A 248 -7.90 1.75 3.62
N THR A 249 -8.71 2.46 2.84
CA THR A 249 -9.96 1.94 2.24
C THR A 249 -9.70 0.71 1.38
N LEU A 250 -8.65 0.73 0.54
CA LEU A 250 -8.28 -0.43 -0.27
C LEU A 250 -7.84 -1.63 0.60
N ALA A 251 -7.12 -1.39 1.69
CA ALA A 251 -6.56 -2.44 2.54
C ALA A 251 -7.57 -3.06 3.52
N GLU A 252 -8.43 -2.23 4.12
CA GLU A 252 -9.33 -2.61 5.21
C GLU A 252 -10.75 -2.90 4.73
N GLU A 253 -11.18 -2.27 3.64
CA GLU A 253 -12.57 -2.37 3.16
C GLU A 253 -12.67 -3.11 1.83
N LEU A 254 -12.02 -2.61 0.77
CA LEU A 254 -12.11 -3.21 -0.56
C LEU A 254 -11.52 -4.61 -0.60
N PHE A 255 -10.24 -4.75 -0.24
CA PHE A 255 -9.52 -6.01 -0.39
C PHE A 255 -10.14 -7.12 0.46
N PRO A 256 -10.45 -6.96 1.76
CA PRO A 256 -11.02 -8.04 2.56
C PRO A 256 -12.43 -8.43 2.08
N ASN A 257 -13.25 -7.45 1.66
CA ASN A 257 -14.64 -7.65 1.27
C ASN A 257 -14.85 -7.84 -0.25
N ALA A 258 -13.79 -8.01 -1.04
CA ALA A 258 -13.87 -8.10 -2.51
C ALA A 258 -14.90 -9.12 -3.03
N VAL A 259 -15.04 -10.29 -2.38
CA VAL A 259 -16.02 -11.30 -2.80
C VAL A 259 -17.46 -10.77 -2.61
N LYS A 260 -17.73 -10.04 -1.53
CA LYS A 260 -19.04 -9.44 -1.27
C LYS A 260 -19.41 -8.43 -2.35
N TYR A 261 -18.50 -7.51 -2.68
CA TYR A 261 -18.73 -6.55 -3.77
C TYR A 261 -18.92 -7.24 -5.12
N PHE A 262 -18.13 -8.29 -5.40
CA PHE A 262 -18.30 -9.05 -6.63
C PHE A 262 -19.68 -9.70 -6.72
N THR A 263 -20.21 -10.29 -5.64
CA THR A 263 -21.51 -10.98 -5.67
C THR A 263 -22.69 -10.02 -5.64
N SER A 264 -22.63 -8.92 -4.88
CA SER A 264 -23.70 -7.92 -4.81
C SER A 264 -24.05 -7.34 -6.19
N ALA A 265 -23.05 -7.18 -7.05
CA ALA A 265 -23.26 -6.73 -8.43
C ALA A 265 -24.17 -7.65 -9.27
N PHE A 266 -24.29 -8.93 -8.93
CA PHE A 266 -25.19 -9.87 -9.61
C PHE A 266 -26.57 -9.93 -8.95
N GLU A 267 -26.65 -9.68 -7.64
CA GLU A 267 -27.93 -9.64 -6.90
C GLU A 267 -28.79 -8.45 -7.29
N GLU A 268 -28.18 -7.30 -7.60
CA GLU A 268 -28.91 -6.10 -8.04
C GLU A 268 -29.40 -6.18 -9.49
N ASN A 269 -28.82 -7.10 -10.27
CA ASN A 269 -29.21 -7.39 -11.65
C ASN A 269 -30.12 -8.64 -11.69
N ASP A 270 -31.40 -8.47 -11.36
CA ASP A 270 -32.51 -9.46 -11.35
C ASP A 270 -32.75 -10.20 -12.70
N ASP A 271 -31.92 -9.94 -13.71
CA ASP A 271 -31.91 -10.59 -15.04
C ASP A 271 -30.69 -11.52 -15.24
N SER A 272 -29.79 -11.68 -14.26
CA SER A 272 -28.66 -12.61 -14.35
C SER A 272 -29.07 -14.01 -13.87
N ASP A 273 -29.05 -15.00 -14.77
CA ASP A 273 -29.27 -16.44 -14.47
C ASP A 273 -28.19 -17.05 -13.50
N LEU A 274 -27.38 -16.20 -12.86
CA LEU A 274 -26.29 -16.58 -11.95
C LEU A 274 -26.67 -16.22 -10.51
N GLU A 275 -27.59 -16.98 -9.91
CA GLU A 275 -27.72 -17.00 -8.45
C GLU A 275 -26.49 -17.74 -7.87
N ILE A 276 -25.55 -16.98 -7.29
CA ILE A 276 -24.39 -17.55 -6.59
C ILE A 276 -24.83 -17.90 -5.16
N ASP A 277 -25.21 -19.16 -4.94
CA ASP A 277 -25.48 -19.67 -3.59
C ASP A 277 -24.15 -19.88 -2.83
N LEU A 278 -23.81 -18.91 -1.97
CA LEU A 278 -22.62 -18.98 -1.11
C LEU A 278 -22.80 -19.95 0.08
N ASP A 279 -24.02 -20.42 0.34
CA ASP A 279 -24.34 -21.35 1.43
C ASP A 279 -24.29 -22.83 0.98
N ASP A 280 -23.94 -23.12 -0.29
CA ASP A 280 -23.65 -24.48 -0.75
C ASP A 280 -22.33 -24.99 -0.14
N ASP A 281 -22.45 -25.67 0.99
CA ASP A 281 -21.37 -26.27 1.79
C ASP A 281 -20.62 -27.44 1.11
N SER A 282 -20.82 -27.69 -0.20
CA SER A 282 -20.17 -28.77 -0.94
C SER A 282 -19.08 -28.29 -1.92
N PRO A 283 -17.91 -27.83 -1.44
CA PRO A 283 -16.84 -27.42 -2.33
C PRO A 283 -16.34 -28.61 -3.16
N ASP A 284 -16.29 -28.44 -4.48
CA ASP A 284 -15.59 -29.36 -5.36
C ASP A 284 -14.07 -29.27 -5.12
N GLU A 285 -13.58 -30.12 -4.22
CA GLU A 285 -12.17 -30.16 -3.82
C GLU A 285 -11.23 -30.41 -5.01
N GLU A 286 -11.67 -31.14 -6.05
CA GLU A 286 -10.86 -31.44 -7.23
C GLU A 286 -10.72 -30.20 -8.13
N ALA A 287 -11.83 -29.48 -8.37
CA ALA A 287 -11.82 -28.22 -9.09
C ALA A 287 -10.99 -27.15 -8.38
N LEU A 288 -11.14 -27.04 -7.05
CA LEU A 288 -10.36 -26.11 -6.23
C LEU A 288 -8.87 -26.46 -6.25
N ALA A 289 -8.51 -27.74 -6.09
CA ALA A 289 -7.13 -28.19 -6.17
C ALA A 289 -6.50 -27.93 -7.56
N LYS A 290 -7.28 -28.05 -8.63
CA LYS A 290 -6.82 -27.73 -9.99
C LYS A 290 -6.56 -26.23 -10.19
N LEU A 291 -7.40 -25.36 -9.64
CA LEU A 291 -7.20 -23.90 -9.66
C LEU A 291 -5.96 -23.50 -8.85
N LEU A 292 -5.79 -24.07 -7.65
CA LEU A 292 -4.65 -23.80 -6.77
C LEU A 292 -3.33 -24.40 -7.28
N SER A 293 -3.38 -25.46 -8.09
CA SER A 293 -2.17 -26.07 -8.68
C SER A 293 -1.75 -25.45 -10.02
N GLY A 294 -2.66 -24.77 -10.73
CA GLY A 294 -2.34 -24.04 -11.97
C GLY A 294 -1.63 -22.70 -11.75
N SER A 295 -1.62 -22.19 -10.51
CA SER A 295 -0.88 -20.99 -10.10
C SER A 295 0.57 -21.36 -9.74
N ASP A 296 1.36 -21.71 -10.76
CA ASP A 296 2.77 -22.11 -10.64
C ASP A 296 3.65 -20.99 -10.06
N MET A 297 3.76 -20.96 -8.74
CA MET A 297 4.86 -20.30 -8.02
C MET A 297 6.12 -21.14 -8.26
N LYS A 298 6.97 -20.73 -9.20
CA LYS A 298 8.29 -21.33 -9.46
C LYS A 298 9.13 -21.38 -8.18
N LYS A 299 9.02 -22.48 -7.44
CA LYS A 299 9.93 -22.82 -6.36
C LYS A 299 11.21 -23.34 -7.00
N SER A 300 12.31 -22.62 -6.76
CA SER A 300 13.65 -22.99 -7.17
C SER A 300 14.01 -24.41 -6.70
N GLU A 301 14.07 -25.36 -7.63
CA GLU A 301 14.59 -26.68 -7.35
C GLU A 301 16.10 -26.58 -7.03
N LYS A 302 16.43 -26.79 -5.75
CA LYS A 302 17.78 -27.15 -5.32
C LYS A 302 18.17 -28.47 -6.00
N LYS A 303 18.96 -28.36 -7.06
CA LYS A 303 19.61 -29.49 -7.74
C LYS A 303 20.56 -30.21 -6.76
N LYS A 304 20.09 -31.30 -6.14
CA LYS A 304 20.93 -32.28 -5.44
C LYS A 304 21.87 -32.91 -6.48
N SER A 305 23.17 -32.64 -6.39
CA SER A 305 24.18 -33.37 -7.16
C SER A 305 24.31 -34.79 -6.60
N LYS A 306 24.05 -35.78 -7.46
CA LYS A 306 24.40 -37.18 -7.21
C LYS A 306 25.93 -37.29 -7.24
N ARG A 307 26.52 -37.65 -6.09
CA ARG A 307 27.87 -38.22 -6.03
C ARG A 307 27.80 -39.64 -6.58
N ASN A 308 28.31 -39.86 -7.80
CA ASN A 308 28.77 -41.18 -8.19
C ASN A 308 30.18 -41.37 -7.65
N GLY A 309 30.37 -42.46 -6.90
CA GLY A 309 31.69 -42.98 -6.58
C GLY A 309 32.24 -43.71 -7.80
N GLU A 310 33.50 -43.43 -8.11
CA GLU A 310 34.36 -44.34 -8.85
C GLU A 310 35.73 -44.30 -8.16
N GLU A 311 36.13 -45.47 -7.72
CA GLU A 311 37.35 -45.78 -6.98
C GLU A 311 38.47 -46.12 -7.98
N SER A 312 39.71 -45.85 -7.58
CA SER A 312 41.00 -46.18 -8.23
C SER A 312 41.33 -45.36 -9.49
N ASP A 313 42.50 -44.75 -9.65
CA ASP A 313 43.83 -45.28 -9.36
C ASP A 313 44.86 -44.12 -9.25
N LEU A 314 45.73 -44.17 -8.25
CA LEU A 314 46.88 -43.28 -8.10
C LEU A 314 48.11 -43.93 -8.75
N PRO A 315 49.10 -43.14 -9.19
CA PRO A 315 50.44 -43.48 -8.72
C PRO A 315 51.24 -42.31 -8.14
N ALA A 316 52.06 -42.72 -7.19
CA ALA A 316 52.78 -41.96 -6.20
C ALA A 316 53.98 -41.15 -6.74
N LYS A 317 54.33 -40.18 -5.89
CA LYS A 317 55.47 -39.25 -5.97
C LYS A 317 56.82 -39.97 -6.11
N LYS A 318 57.65 -39.45 -7.01
CA LYS A 318 59.10 -39.68 -7.08
C LYS A 318 59.80 -39.15 -5.81
N LYS A 319 60.65 -39.98 -5.20
CA LYS A 319 61.85 -39.53 -4.47
C LYS A 319 63.04 -40.39 -4.91
N ALA A 320 64.18 -39.74 -5.09
CA ALA A 320 65.43 -40.30 -5.59
C ALA A 320 66.45 -40.60 -4.46
N LYS A 321 67.45 -41.43 -4.82
CA LYS A 321 68.68 -41.81 -4.11
C LYS A 321 68.48 -42.78 -2.94
N LYS A 322 69.26 -43.84 -2.78
CA LYS A 322 70.63 -44.14 -3.21
C LYS A 322 70.81 -45.66 -3.30
#